data_AF-A0A0U2XRN5-F1
#
_entry.id   AF-A0A0U2XRN5-F1
#
_cell.length_a   1.000
_cell.length_b   1.000
_cell.length_c   1.000
_cell.angle_alpha   90.00
_cell.angle_beta   90.00
_cell.angle_gamma   90.00
#
_symmetry.space_group_name_H-M   'P 1'
#
loop_
_entity.id
_entity.type
_entity.pdbx_description
1 polymer ?
#
loop_
_entity_poly.entity_id
_entity_poly.type
_entity_poly.pdbx_seq_one_letter_code
_entity_poly.pdbx_strand_id
1 'polypeptide(L)'
;MKKILLLFVILMSISTSYGQRKSKKQEEPVKKIEYLDIVQILSNKDELKLTQKQVGALTIKNEYIKRDLQNLNSKTKMQEVEKNMHQRQLFAGYDNFVNRTLNEDQLESWNVIKKEIAASEEESTDLKTEMAALDSAYKAELKEVYRKYSKDRKLYYASRNVVRKQYDADKLRIYKKYNQAVEEEGEEGDKVLTLEEIANLYKEYDDYYNEPTQANPLEYLDVKEEYSNETEEITSEEEGEY
;
A
#
# COMPACT_ATOMS: atom_id res chain seq x y z
N MET A 1 19.36 43.64 52.06
CA MET A 1 19.03 44.19 50.72
C MET A 1 19.86 43.63 49.56
N LYS A 2 20.98 42.91 49.76
CA LYS A 2 21.77 42.31 48.66
C LYS A 2 21.20 41.01 48.07
N LYS A 3 20.34 40.30 48.81
CA LYS A 3 19.72 39.01 48.37
C LYS A 3 18.51 39.19 47.44
N ILE A 4 17.86 40.35 47.46
CA ILE A 4 16.66 40.65 46.66
C ILE A 4 17.04 41.02 45.22
N LEU A 5 18.17 41.71 45.04
CA LEU A 5 18.70 42.06 43.71
C LEU A 5 19.06 40.81 42.89
N LEU A 6 19.59 39.77 43.53
CA LEU A 6 20.01 38.53 42.86
C LEU A 6 18.79 37.73 42.33
N LEU A 7 17.66 37.80 43.04
CA LEU A 7 16.40 37.17 42.63
C LEU A 7 15.76 37.87 41.42
N PHE A 8 15.89 39.20 41.35
CA PHE A 8 15.43 40.00 40.20
C PHE A 8 16.26 39.74 38.93
N VAL A 9 17.56 39.53 39.08
CA VAL A 9 18.46 39.18 37.98
C VAL A 9 18.14 37.79 37.42
N ILE A 10 17.83 36.80 38.27
CA ILE A 10 17.44 35.46 37.82
C ILE A 10 16.08 35.50 37.11
N LEU A 11 15.09 36.24 37.63
CA LEU A 11 13.78 36.37 36.96
C LEU A 11 13.87 37.07 35.60
N MET A 12 14.71 38.10 35.47
CA MET A 12 14.94 38.80 34.19
C MET A 12 15.77 37.97 33.19
N SER A 13 16.49 36.94 33.65
CA SER A 13 17.29 36.05 32.79
C SER A 13 16.46 34.93 32.15
N ILE A 14 15.28 34.62 32.69
CA ILE A 14 14.40 33.56 32.18
C ILE A 14 13.41 34.09 31.13
N SER A 15 13.21 35.42 31.06
CA SER A 15 12.29 36.06 30.10
C SER A 15 12.84 36.20 28.68
N THR A 16 14.08 35.78 28.40
CA THR A 16 14.70 35.87 27.07
C THR A 16 15.03 34.51 26.45
N SER A 17 14.11 33.53 26.42
CA SER A 17 14.24 32.42 25.46
C SER A 17 12.97 31.59 25.21
N TYR A 18 11.81 32.24 25.08
CA TYR A 18 10.65 31.60 24.43
C TYR A 18 10.02 32.54 23.41
N GLY A 19 10.85 33.15 22.57
CA GLY A 19 10.39 33.56 21.26
C GLY A 19 10.11 32.31 20.45
N GLN A 20 8.87 31.79 20.51
CA GLN A 20 8.38 30.86 19.49
C GLN A 20 8.60 31.54 18.14
N ARG A 21 9.70 31.18 17.45
CA ARG A 21 9.82 31.42 16.02
C ARG A 21 8.60 30.73 15.44
N LYS A 22 7.57 31.51 15.05
CA LYS A 22 6.51 31.02 14.19
C LYS A 22 7.24 30.32 13.06
N SER A 23 7.09 28.99 12.96
CA SER A 23 7.59 28.25 11.82
C SER A 23 7.13 29.03 10.60
N LYS A 24 8.06 29.56 9.79
CA LYS A 24 7.70 30.05 8.47
C LYS A 24 6.91 28.90 7.87
N LYS A 25 5.63 29.12 7.56
CA LYS A 25 4.86 28.17 6.76
C LYS A 25 5.77 27.89 5.57
N GLN A 26 6.24 26.65 5.49
CA GLN A 26 6.92 26.17 4.29
C GLN A 26 5.88 26.40 3.21
N GLU A 27 6.10 27.40 2.35
CA GLU A 27 5.19 27.66 1.25
C GLU A 27 5.12 26.35 0.48
N GLU A 28 3.93 25.76 0.44
CA GLU A 28 3.70 24.55 -0.33
C GLU A 28 4.22 24.82 -1.74
N PRO A 29 4.97 23.88 -2.33
CA PRO A 29 5.49 24.06 -3.68
C PRO A 29 4.31 24.39 -4.59
N VAL A 30 4.39 25.53 -5.28
CA VAL A 30 3.33 25.98 -6.18
C VAL A 30 3.05 24.86 -7.17
N LYS A 31 1.84 24.29 -7.11
CA LYS A 31 1.43 23.20 -8.00
C LYS A 31 1.61 23.67 -9.44
N LYS A 32 2.47 22.95 -10.17
CA LYS A 32 2.78 23.25 -11.56
C LYS A 32 1.57 22.90 -12.43
N ILE A 33 1.23 23.79 -13.36
CA ILE A 33 0.15 23.56 -14.32
C ILE A 33 0.69 22.63 -15.40
N GLU A 34 0.05 21.48 -15.60
CA GLU A 34 0.44 20.45 -16.55
C GLU A 34 -0.78 20.01 -17.38
N TYR A 35 -0.53 19.58 -18.61
CA TYR A 35 -1.53 19.05 -19.54
C TYR A 35 -0.99 17.74 -20.09
N LEU A 36 -1.60 16.62 -19.70
CA LEU A 36 -1.05 15.28 -19.91
C LEU A 36 -1.68 14.55 -21.11
N ASP A 37 -2.87 14.95 -21.55
CA ASP A 37 -3.64 14.27 -22.59
C ASP A 37 -2.83 13.98 -23.86
N ILE A 38 -2.14 14.97 -24.46
CA ILE A 38 -1.35 14.70 -25.68
C ILE A 38 -0.19 13.74 -25.43
N VAL A 39 0.44 13.80 -24.25
CA VAL A 39 1.53 12.86 -23.90
C VAL A 39 0.98 11.45 -23.77
N GLN A 40 -0.16 11.30 -23.10
CA GLN A 40 -0.85 10.03 -22.89
C GLN A 40 -1.45 9.45 -24.20
N ILE A 41 -1.94 10.31 -25.10
CA ILE A 41 -2.37 9.89 -26.44
C ILE A 41 -1.16 9.37 -27.25
N LEU A 42 -0.01 10.05 -27.16
CA LEU A 42 1.21 9.62 -27.84
C LEU A 42 1.81 8.33 -27.26
N SER A 43 1.67 8.08 -25.97
CA SER A 43 2.11 6.82 -25.36
C SER A 43 1.22 5.65 -25.76
N ASN A 44 -0.08 5.89 -25.98
CA ASN A 44 -1.06 4.88 -26.41
C ASN A 44 -1.34 4.93 -27.93
N LYS A 45 -0.37 5.41 -28.72
CA LYS A 45 -0.53 5.62 -30.18
C LYS A 45 -0.90 4.35 -30.95
N ASP A 46 -0.44 3.19 -30.50
CA ASP A 46 -0.63 1.91 -31.18
C ASP A 46 -2.04 1.36 -30.91
N GLU A 47 -2.51 1.49 -29.66
CA GLU A 47 -3.86 1.16 -29.24
C GLU A 47 -4.91 2.05 -29.91
N LEU A 48 -4.63 3.36 -29.99
CA LEU A 48 -5.45 4.34 -30.71
C LEU A 48 -5.30 4.26 -32.23
N LYS A 49 -4.44 3.36 -32.75
CA LYS A 49 -4.16 3.18 -34.20
C LYS A 49 -3.92 4.52 -34.90
N LEU A 50 -3.10 5.38 -34.30
CA LEU A 50 -2.84 6.72 -34.82
C LEU A 50 -2.07 6.64 -36.14
N THR A 51 -2.50 7.42 -37.12
CA THR A 51 -1.76 7.56 -38.39
C THR A 51 -0.46 8.32 -38.15
N GLN A 52 0.55 8.09 -39.00
CA GLN A 52 1.83 8.80 -38.92
C GLN A 52 1.67 10.32 -39.00
N LYS A 53 0.68 10.82 -39.75
CA LYS A 53 0.34 12.26 -39.81
C LYS A 53 -0.20 12.78 -38.48
N GLN A 54 -1.09 12.04 -37.82
CA GLN A 54 -1.62 12.38 -36.50
C GLN A 54 -0.52 12.38 -35.44
N VAL A 55 0.34 11.35 -35.42
CA VAL A 55 1.49 11.27 -34.52
C VAL A 55 2.42 12.48 -34.69
N GLY A 56 2.75 12.84 -35.93
CA GLY A 56 3.57 14.03 -36.21
C GLY A 56 2.92 15.32 -35.73
N ALA A 57 1.63 15.51 -36.00
CA ALA A 57 0.89 16.69 -35.56
C ALA A 57 0.81 16.81 -34.03
N LEU A 58 0.51 15.71 -33.34
CA LEU A 58 0.46 15.64 -31.87
C LEU A 58 1.84 15.89 -31.25
N THR A 59 2.90 15.34 -31.83
CA THR A 59 4.28 15.56 -31.36
C THR A 59 4.68 17.04 -31.45
N ILE A 60 4.42 17.67 -32.60
CA ILE A 60 4.67 19.10 -32.79
C ILE A 60 3.84 19.93 -31.80
N LYS A 61 2.55 19.61 -31.64
CA LYS A 61 1.68 20.32 -30.71
C LYS A 61 2.15 20.19 -29.27
N ASN A 62 2.63 19.02 -28.86
CA ASN A 62 3.15 18.77 -27.52
C ASN A 62 4.30 19.74 -27.16
N GLU A 63 5.23 19.99 -28.08
CA GLU A 63 6.33 20.93 -27.86
C GLU A 63 5.83 22.37 -27.67
N TYR A 64 4.81 22.77 -28.44
CA TYR A 64 4.17 24.08 -28.23
C TYR A 64 3.47 24.17 -26.86
N ILE A 65 2.76 23.12 -26.44
CA ILE A 65 2.12 23.05 -25.12
C ILE A 65 3.16 23.18 -24.01
N LYS A 66 4.26 22.43 -24.09
CA LYS A 66 5.36 22.51 -23.10
C LYS A 66 5.86 23.94 -22.94
N ARG A 67 6.10 24.63 -24.06
CA ARG A 67 6.54 26.04 -24.06
C ARG A 67 5.50 26.98 -23.44
N ASP A 68 4.23 26.85 -23.84
CA ASP A 68 3.15 27.70 -23.35
C ASP A 68 2.91 27.51 -21.85
N LEU A 69 2.95 26.26 -21.36
CA LEU A 69 2.81 25.94 -19.94
C LEU A 69 4.04 26.35 -19.13
N GLN A 70 5.25 26.24 -19.68
CA GLN A 70 6.46 26.78 -19.04
C GLN A 70 6.36 28.31 -18.89
N ASN A 71 5.86 29.00 -19.92
CA ASN A 71 5.62 30.44 -19.86
C ASN A 71 4.55 30.79 -18.81
N LEU A 72 3.48 30.01 -18.69
CA LEU A 72 2.44 30.26 -17.68
C LEU A 72 2.94 29.97 -16.25
N ASN A 73 3.70 28.89 -16.07
CA ASN A 73 4.25 28.49 -14.77
C ASN A 73 5.36 29.43 -14.27
N SER A 74 6.12 30.06 -15.16
CA SER A 74 7.18 31.02 -14.80
C SER A 74 6.65 32.40 -14.37
N LYS A 75 5.37 32.71 -14.62
CA LYS A 75 4.75 33.97 -14.19
C LYS A 75 4.42 33.95 -12.71
N THR A 76 5.39 34.32 -11.88
CA THR A 76 5.26 34.38 -10.41
C THR A 76 4.47 35.58 -9.88
N LYS A 77 4.31 36.64 -10.69
CA LYS A 77 3.63 37.91 -10.30
C LYS A 77 2.17 38.00 -10.73
N MET A 78 1.67 37.00 -11.46
CA MET A 78 0.30 36.99 -11.99
C MET A 78 -0.70 36.62 -10.89
N GLN A 79 -1.85 37.29 -10.86
CA GLN A 79 -2.92 36.94 -9.92
C GLN A 79 -3.47 35.55 -10.25
N GLU A 80 -3.86 34.80 -9.22
CA GLU A 80 -4.35 33.42 -9.38
C GLU A 80 -5.57 33.33 -10.31
N VAL A 81 -6.51 34.29 -10.21
CA VAL A 81 -7.71 34.34 -11.06
C VAL A 81 -7.32 34.51 -12.54
N GLU A 82 -6.36 35.38 -12.84
CA GLU A 82 -5.85 35.62 -14.18
C GLU A 82 -5.10 34.39 -14.71
N LYS A 83 -4.27 33.76 -13.86
CA LYS A 83 -3.55 32.53 -14.18
C LYS A 83 -4.50 31.39 -14.52
N ASN A 84 -5.58 31.23 -13.74
CA ASN A 84 -6.62 30.23 -13.96
C ASN A 84 -7.41 30.49 -15.25
N MET A 85 -7.67 31.76 -15.57
CA MET A 85 -8.32 32.12 -16.84
C MET A 85 -7.43 31.75 -18.04
N HIS A 86 -6.14 32.10 -18.00
CA HIS A 86 -5.19 31.74 -19.06
C HIS A 86 -5.04 30.23 -19.21
N GLN A 87 -4.96 29.49 -18.09
CA GLN A 87 -4.93 28.04 -18.10
C GLN A 87 -6.16 27.46 -18.83
N ARG A 88 -7.37 27.91 -18.47
CA ARG A 88 -8.61 27.44 -19.11
C ARG A 88 -8.63 27.71 -20.62
N GLN A 89 -8.18 28.89 -21.04
CA GLN A 89 -8.11 29.24 -22.47
C GLN A 89 -7.12 28.35 -23.23
N LEU A 90 -5.94 28.10 -22.65
CA LEU A 90 -4.94 27.20 -23.24
C LEU A 90 -5.49 25.78 -23.35
N PHE A 91 -6.04 25.24 -22.26
CA PHE A 91 -6.57 23.88 -22.22
C PHE A 91 -7.72 23.69 -23.22
N ALA A 92 -8.66 24.63 -23.29
CA ALA A 92 -9.73 24.59 -24.29
C ALA A 92 -9.17 24.58 -25.73
N GLY A 93 -8.07 25.31 -25.99
CA GLY A 93 -7.40 25.28 -27.28
C GLY A 93 -6.71 23.94 -27.57
N TYR A 94 -6.18 23.27 -26.55
CA TYR A 94 -5.53 21.97 -26.67
C TYR A 94 -6.56 20.85 -26.88
N ASP A 95 -7.65 20.87 -26.12
CA ASP A 95 -8.76 19.92 -26.27
C ASP A 95 -9.40 20.03 -27.66
N ASN A 96 -9.60 21.25 -28.15
CA ASN A 96 -10.06 21.47 -29.52
C ASN A 96 -9.09 20.92 -30.57
N PHE A 97 -7.79 20.97 -30.31
CA PHE A 97 -6.81 20.38 -31.22
C PHE A 97 -6.91 18.85 -31.23
N VAL A 98 -7.04 18.22 -30.06
CA VAL A 98 -7.24 16.77 -29.93
C VAL A 98 -8.51 16.35 -30.67
N ASN A 99 -9.64 17.00 -30.42
CA ASN A 99 -10.94 16.71 -31.05
C ASN A 99 -10.93 16.87 -32.58
N ARG A 100 -10.06 17.73 -33.12
CA ARG A 100 -9.91 17.90 -34.58
C ARG A 100 -8.91 16.94 -35.21
N THR A 101 -8.01 16.39 -34.40
CA THR A 101 -6.92 15.53 -34.88
C THR A 101 -7.33 14.06 -34.87
N LEU A 102 -8.08 13.63 -33.86
CA LEU A 102 -8.61 12.28 -33.72
C LEU A 102 -9.96 12.15 -34.44
N ASN A 103 -10.27 10.97 -34.96
CA ASN A 103 -11.61 10.64 -35.46
C ASN A 103 -12.52 10.19 -34.30
N GLU A 104 -13.79 9.93 -34.59
CA GLU A 104 -14.81 9.60 -33.58
C GLU A 104 -14.46 8.31 -32.81
N ASP A 105 -14.11 7.22 -33.51
CA ASP A 105 -13.71 5.94 -32.89
C ASP A 105 -12.45 6.09 -32.00
N GLN A 106 -11.48 6.90 -32.44
CA GLN A 106 -10.26 7.20 -31.68
C GLN A 106 -10.55 8.06 -30.45
N LEU A 107 -11.51 8.99 -30.53
CA LEU A 107 -11.94 9.80 -29.40
C LEU A 107 -12.68 8.95 -28.36
N GLU A 108 -13.54 8.03 -28.80
CA GLU A 108 -14.22 7.10 -27.90
C GLU A 108 -13.21 6.20 -27.18
N SER A 109 -12.28 5.59 -27.93
CA SER A 109 -11.20 4.78 -27.37
C SER A 109 -10.32 5.59 -26.40
N TRP A 110 -9.97 6.82 -26.78
CA TRP A 110 -9.21 7.73 -25.91
C TRP A 110 -9.96 8.06 -24.62
N ASN A 111 -11.28 8.27 -24.66
CA ASN A 111 -12.07 8.54 -23.47
C ASN A 111 -12.12 7.35 -22.51
N VAL A 112 -12.07 6.11 -23.03
CA VAL A 112 -11.94 4.90 -22.21
C VAL A 112 -10.57 4.85 -21.54
N ILE A 113 -9.49 4.93 -22.33
CA ILE A 113 -8.10 4.93 -21.84
C ILE A 113 -7.89 6.04 -20.81
N LYS A 114 -8.42 7.24 -21.06
CA LYS A 114 -8.31 8.39 -20.15
C LYS A 114 -9.00 8.13 -18.80
N LYS A 115 -10.14 7.43 -18.80
CA LYS A 115 -10.83 7.05 -17.55
C LYS A 115 -10.05 5.99 -16.79
N GLU A 116 -9.47 5.01 -17.49
CA GLU A 116 -8.64 3.98 -16.89
C GLU A 116 -7.38 4.57 -16.24
N ILE A 117 -6.70 5.48 -16.95
CA ILE A 117 -5.55 6.21 -16.39
C ILE A 117 -5.97 7.00 -15.15
N ALA A 118 -7.07 7.75 -15.21
CA ALA A 118 -7.57 8.50 -14.05
C ALA A 118 -7.91 7.60 -12.85
N ALA A 119 -8.48 6.42 -13.10
CA ALA A 119 -8.75 5.43 -12.05
C ALA A 119 -7.45 4.88 -11.44
N SER A 120 -6.44 4.58 -12.26
CA SER A 120 -5.13 4.10 -11.79
C SER A 120 -4.35 5.14 -10.97
N GLU A 121 -4.51 6.44 -11.29
CA GLU A 121 -3.90 7.54 -10.54
C GLU A 121 -4.58 7.79 -9.18
N GLU A 122 -5.88 7.50 -9.05
CA GLU A 122 -6.62 7.59 -7.78
C GLU A 122 -6.40 6.38 -6.85
N GLU A 123 -5.93 5.23 -7.37
CA GLU A 123 -5.87 3.98 -6.59
C GLU A 123 -4.54 3.63 -5.91
N SER A 124 -3.44 4.35 -6.13
CA SER A 124 -2.16 4.01 -5.48
C SER A 124 -1.98 4.61 -4.07
N THR A 125 -2.93 4.36 -3.17
CA THR A 125 -2.65 4.51 -1.73
C THR A 125 -2.39 3.14 -1.13
N ASP A 126 -1.31 3.03 -0.35
CA ASP A 126 -0.99 1.82 0.40
C ASP A 126 -1.91 1.72 1.62
N LEU A 127 -2.22 0.50 2.08
CA LEU A 127 -2.98 0.23 3.31
C LEU A 127 -2.45 1.06 4.48
N LYS A 128 -1.12 1.17 4.59
CA LYS A 128 -0.47 1.98 5.62
C LYS A 128 -0.83 3.46 5.54
N THR A 129 -0.91 4.01 4.32
CA THR A 129 -1.25 5.42 4.12
C THR A 129 -2.72 5.72 4.40
N GLU A 130 -3.62 4.84 3.97
CA GLU A 130 -5.05 4.97 4.27
C GLU A 130 -5.33 4.84 5.78
N MET A 131 -4.67 3.90 6.45
CA MET A 131 -4.75 3.73 7.91
C MET A 131 -4.24 4.96 8.67
N ALA A 132 -3.12 5.54 8.25
CA ALA A 132 -2.57 6.74 8.86
C ALA A 132 -3.49 7.96 8.68
N ALA A 133 -4.12 8.09 7.51
CA ALA A 133 -5.10 9.13 7.23
C ALA A 133 -6.35 8.97 8.11
N LEU A 134 -6.87 7.75 8.23
CA LEU A 134 -8.02 7.43 9.09
C LEU A 134 -7.72 7.76 10.56
N ASP A 135 -6.55 7.38 11.07
CA ASP A 135 -6.12 7.70 12.44
C ASP A 135 -6.00 9.21 12.69
N SER A 136 -5.50 9.95 11.71
CA SER A 136 -5.39 11.41 11.77
C SER A 136 -6.77 12.06 11.83
N ALA A 137 -7.68 11.65 10.95
CA ALA A 137 -9.06 12.13 10.89
C ALA A 137 -9.80 11.84 12.20
N TYR A 138 -9.71 10.62 12.74
CA TYR A 138 -10.31 10.23 14.01
C TYR A 138 -9.84 11.11 15.17
N LYS A 139 -8.52 11.37 15.27
CA LYS A 139 -7.97 12.25 16.31
C LYS A 139 -8.46 13.69 16.17
N ALA A 140 -8.61 14.20 14.95
CA ALA A 140 -9.15 15.53 14.71
C ALA A 140 -10.63 15.60 15.12
N GLU A 141 -11.42 14.59 14.78
CA GLU A 141 -12.84 14.53 15.13
C GLU A 141 -13.07 14.41 16.64
N LEU A 142 -12.25 13.61 17.35
CA LEU A 142 -12.29 13.56 18.82
C LEU A 142 -12.00 14.92 19.47
N LYS A 143 -11.07 15.71 18.91
CA LYS A 143 -10.81 17.08 19.39
C LYS A 143 -12.02 17.99 19.17
N GLU A 144 -12.70 17.86 18.03
CA GLU A 144 -13.92 18.60 17.75
C GLU A 144 -15.08 18.22 18.68
N VAL A 145 -15.27 16.92 18.95
CA VAL A 145 -16.25 16.42 19.91
C VAL A 145 -15.97 16.99 21.31
N TYR A 146 -14.71 16.97 21.75
CA TYR A 146 -14.33 17.58 23.03
C TYR A 146 -14.59 19.09 23.04
N ARG A 147 -14.21 19.80 21.97
CA ARG A 147 -14.44 21.25 21.86
C ARG A 147 -15.93 21.60 21.98
N LYS A 148 -16.80 20.84 21.33
CA LYS A 148 -18.25 21.12 21.29
C LYS A 148 -18.99 20.65 22.54
N TYR A 149 -18.66 19.47 23.06
CA TYR A 149 -19.47 18.79 24.07
C TYR A 149 -18.77 18.61 25.43
N SER A 150 -17.54 19.10 25.64
CA SER A 150 -16.80 18.93 26.92
C SER A 150 -17.59 19.30 28.17
N LYS A 151 -18.51 20.26 28.08
CA LYS A 151 -19.34 20.72 29.21
C LYS A 151 -20.58 19.84 29.46
N ASP A 152 -21.03 19.08 28.47
CA ASP A 152 -22.13 18.12 28.61
C ASP A 152 -21.58 16.70 28.55
N ARG A 153 -21.44 16.10 29.73
CA ARG A 153 -20.83 14.78 29.88
C ARG A 153 -21.62 13.67 29.17
N LYS A 154 -22.96 13.77 29.09
CA LYS A 154 -23.78 12.75 28.42
C LYS A 154 -23.62 12.84 26.90
N LEU A 155 -23.74 14.05 26.35
CA LEU A 155 -23.55 14.28 24.92
C LEU A 155 -22.11 13.99 24.49
N TYR A 156 -21.12 14.37 25.28
CA TYR A 156 -19.71 14.07 25.00
C TYR A 156 -19.46 12.58 24.85
N TYR A 157 -19.89 11.76 25.80
CA TYR A 157 -19.68 10.31 25.71
C TYR A 157 -20.49 9.66 24.59
N ALA A 158 -21.72 10.13 24.34
CA ALA A 158 -22.53 9.66 23.23
C ALA A 158 -21.85 9.94 21.88
N SER A 159 -21.47 11.19 21.62
CA SER A 159 -20.79 11.60 20.38
C SER A 159 -19.43 10.92 20.23
N ARG A 160 -18.65 10.79 21.31
CA ARG A 160 -17.37 10.07 21.29
C ARG A 160 -17.54 8.60 20.90
N ASN A 161 -18.59 7.94 21.41
CA ASN A 161 -18.87 6.55 21.07
C ASN A 161 -19.30 6.38 19.61
N VAL A 162 -20.07 7.34 19.06
CA VAL A 162 -20.44 7.33 17.64
C VAL A 162 -19.19 7.44 16.76
N VAL A 163 -18.32 8.41 17.04
CA VAL A 163 -17.07 8.61 16.30
C VAL A 163 -16.16 7.38 16.39
N ARG A 164 -16.10 6.72 17.54
CA ARG A 164 -15.36 5.45 17.70
C ARG A 164 -15.95 4.33 16.84
N LYS A 165 -17.27 4.15 16.84
CA LYS A 165 -17.93 3.13 16.01
C LYS A 165 -17.70 3.38 14.52
N GLN A 166 -17.72 4.65 14.10
CA GLN A 166 -17.45 5.04 12.72
C GLN A 166 -16.01 4.70 12.34
N TYR A 167 -15.03 5.04 13.19
CA TYR A 167 -13.64 4.67 12.99
C TYR A 167 -13.44 3.14 12.87
N ASP A 168 -14.05 2.35 13.75
CA ASP A 168 -13.94 0.89 13.70
C ASP A 168 -14.57 0.31 12.42
N ALA A 169 -15.69 0.88 11.96
CA ALA A 169 -16.35 0.49 10.71
C ALA A 169 -15.51 0.85 9.46
N ASP A 170 -14.97 2.07 9.41
CA ASP A 170 -14.12 2.53 8.31
C ASP A 170 -12.81 1.75 8.27
N LYS A 171 -12.21 1.45 9.43
CA LYS A 171 -11.04 0.58 9.55
C LYS A 171 -11.31 -0.81 8.98
N LEU A 172 -12.46 -1.41 9.31
CA LEU A 172 -12.86 -2.71 8.76
C LEU A 172 -13.05 -2.65 7.24
N ARG A 173 -13.66 -1.57 6.72
CA ARG A 173 -13.84 -1.39 5.26
C ARG A 173 -12.50 -1.31 4.54
N ILE A 174 -11.54 -0.55 5.08
CA ILE A 174 -10.21 -0.44 4.49
C ILE A 174 -9.51 -1.82 4.53
N TYR A 175 -9.54 -2.53 5.65
CA TYR A 175 -8.97 -3.90 5.67
C TYR A 175 -9.64 -4.83 4.66
N LYS A 176 -10.95 -4.75 4.49
CA LYS A 176 -11.65 -5.54 3.46
C LYS A 176 -11.20 -5.17 2.05
N LYS A 177 -10.96 -3.90 1.76
CA LYS A 177 -10.45 -3.43 0.46
C LYS A 177 -9.09 -4.08 0.13
N TYR A 178 -8.18 -4.15 1.09
CA TYR A 178 -6.82 -4.69 0.85
C TYR A 178 -6.67 -6.19 1.11
N ASN A 179 -7.61 -6.82 1.84
CA ASN A 179 -7.67 -8.26 2.05
C ASN A 179 -8.68 -8.95 1.14
N GLN A 180 -9.24 -8.25 0.15
CA GLN A 180 -10.09 -8.88 -0.84
C GLN A 180 -9.20 -9.83 -1.63
N ALA A 181 -9.37 -11.14 -1.42
CA ALA A 181 -8.76 -12.14 -2.27
C ALA A 181 -9.11 -11.76 -3.71
N VAL A 182 -8.10 -11.73 -4.56
CA VAL A 182 -8.24 -11.51 -6.00
C VAL A 182 -8.99 -12.71 -6.57
N GLU A 183 -10.31 -12.73 -6.39
CA GLU A 183 -11.24 -13.53 -7.19
C GLU A 183 -11.57 -12.69 -8.42
N GLU A 184 -10.64 -12.68 -9.38
CA GLU A 184 -10.89 -12.91 -10.81
C GLU A 184 -9.64 -12.53 -11.63
N GLU A 185 -9.24 -13.49 -12.46
CA GLU A 185 -8.33 -13.40 -13.61
C GLU A 185 -6.81 -13.36 -13.35
N GLY A 186 -6.26 -14.56 -13.17
CA GLY A 186 -5.10 -15.03 -13.94
C GLY A 186 -3.72 -14.46 -13.60
N GLU A 187 -3.01 -15.12 -12.68
CA GLU A 187 -1.60 -15.51 -12.88
C GLU A 187 -1.16 -16.45 -11.74
N GLU A 188 -0.52 -17.56 -12.12
CA GLU A 188 0.18 -18.46 -11.21
C GLU A 188 1.38 -17.72 -10.58
N GLY A 189 1.24 -17.23 -9.35
CA GLY A 189 2.37 -16.66 -8.63
C GLY A 189 1.98 -16.23 -7.21
N ASP A 190 2.58 -16.89 -6.21
CA ASP A 190 2.49 -16.58 -4.78
C ASP A 190 1.10 -16.67 -4.12
N LYS A 191 0.62 -17.91 -4.02
CA LYS A 191 -0.32 -18.27 -2.94
C LYS A 191 0.40 -18.16 -1.60
N VAL A 192 0.15 -17.08 -0.88
CA VAL A 192 0.49 -17.01 0.56
C VAL A 192 -0.39 -18.01 1.29
N LEU A 193 0.21 -19.12 1.74
CA LEU A 193 -0.48 -20.17 2.50
C LEU A 193 -1.08 -19.58 3.79
N THR A 194 -2.31 -19.98 4.09
CA THR A 194 -2.95 -19.64 5.36
C THR A 194 -2.23 -20.32 6.53
N LEU A 195 -2.34 -19.76 7.74
CA LEU A 195 -1.68 -20.33 8.93
C LEU A 195 -2.12 -21.77 9.21
N GLU A 196 -3.35 -22.14 8.82
CA GLU A 196 -3.89 -23.49 8.96
C GLU A 196 -3.27 -24.46 7.94
N GLU A 197 -3.08 -24.01 6.70
CA GLU A 197 -2.35 -24.78 5.68
C GLU A 197 -0.88 -24.96 6.06
N ILE A 198 -0.23 -23.92 6.61
CA ILE A 198 1.15 -24.03 7.12
C ILE A 198 1.23 -25.02 8.27
N ALA A 199 0.27 -25.00 9.21
CA ALA A 199 0.24 -25.94 10.32
C ALA A 199 0.02 -27.39 9.86
N ASN A 200 -0.86 -27.60 8.87
CA ASN A 200 -1.09 -28.91 8.28
C ASN A 200 0.15 -29.43 7.54
N LEU A 201 0.84 -28.57 6.78
CA LEU A 201 2.08 -28.95 6.10
C LEU A 201 3.22 -29.28 7.09
N TYR A 202 3.34 -28.52 8.18
CA TYR A 202 4.28 -28.84 9.25
C TYR A 202 3.97 -30.17 9.92
N LYS A 203 2.68 -30.46 10.15
CA LYS A 203 2.25 -31.72 10.71
C LYS A 203 2.51 -32.89 9.75
N GLU A 204 2.19 -32.74 8.47
CA GLU A 204 2.49 -33.74 7.44
C GLU A 204 3.99 -33.99 7.30
N TYR A 205 4.82 -32.95 7.41
CA TYR A 205 6.28 -33.09 7.43
C TYR A 205 6.76 -33.85 8.66
N ASP A 206 6.27 -33.49 9.85
CA ASP A 206 6.63 -34.18 11.10
C ASP A 206 6.14 -35.64 11.10
N ASP A 207 4.93 -35.90 10.61
CA ASP A 207 4.37 -37.26 10.52
C ASP A 207 5.17 -38.11 9.50
N TYR A 208 5.57 -37.52 8.37
CA TYR A 208 6.34 -38.22 7.33
C TYR A 208 7.77 -38.59 7.75
N TYR A 209 8.43 -37.76 8.55
CA TYR A 209 9.82 -37.98 8.96
C TYR A 209 9.99 -38.53 10.38
N ASN A 210 8.96 -38.48 11.24
CA ASN A 210 9.03 -38.99 12.61
C ASN A 210 8.20 -40.28 12.86
N GLU A 211 7.53 -40.84 11.85
CA GLU A 211 7.05 -42.23 11.97
C GLU A 211 8.24 -43.21 12.01
N PRO A 212 8.24 -44.20 12.92
CA PRO A 212 9.29 -45.19 13.01
C PRO A 212 9.24 -46.14 11.81
N THR A 213 9.80 -45.71 10.69
CA THR A 213 9.99 -46.52 9.47
C THR A 213 11.20 -47.44 9.62
N GLN A 214 11.18 -48.31 10.63
CA GLN A 214 11.90 -49.60 10.60
C GLN A 214 11.11 -50.62 11.41
N ALA A 215 10.18 -51.32 10.73
CA ALA A 215 9.80 -52.65 11.18
C ALA A 215 11.08 -53.50 11.22
N ASN A 216 11.37 -54.09 12.38
CA ASN A 216 12.54 -54.92 12.59
C ASN A 216 12.50 -56.11 11.59
N PRO A 217 13.48 -56.31 10.70
CA PRO A 217 13.43 -57.35 9.67
C PRO A 217 13.41 -58.79 10.22
N LEU A 218 13.55 -58.95 11.54
CA LEU A 218 13.59 -60.22 12.24
C LEU A 218 12.21 -60.71 12.71
N GLU A 219 11.14 -59.93 12.56
CA GLU A 219 9.79 -60.29 13.04
C GLU A 219 9.07 -61.31 12.13
N TYR A 220 9.62 -61.59 10.94
CA TYR A 220 9.08 -62.57 9.98
C TYR A 220 9.94 -63.84 9.84
N LEU A 221 11.01 -63.99 10.62
CA LEU A 221 11.83 -65.19 10.65
C LEU A 221 11.42 -66.08 11.82
N ASP A 222 10.22 -66.67 11.72
CA ASP A 222 9.88 -67.87 12.50
C ASP A 222 10.61 -69.06 11.86
N VAL A 223 11.93 -69.13 12.09
CA VAL A 223 12.78 -70.22 11.61
C VAL A 223 12.51 -71.43 12.50
N LYS A 224 11.77 -72.40 11.97
CA LYS A 224 11.81 -73.78 12.49
C LYS A 224 13.24 -74.28 12.37
N GLU A 225 13.92 -74.42 13.51
CA GLU A 225 15.22 -75.09 13.60
C GLU A 225 15.08 -76.56 13.19
N GLU A 226 15.41 -76.88 11.94
CA GLU A 226 15.87 -78.23 11.59
C GLU A 226 17.38 -78.29 11.87
N TYR A 227 17.72 -78.84 13.03
CA TYR A 227 19.10 -79.19 13.34
C TYR A 227 19.55 -80.37 12.47
N SER A 228 20.57 -80.15 11.64
CA SER A 228 21.43 -81.23 11.18
C SER A 228 22.87 -80.74 11.08
N ASN A 229 23.71 -81.18 12.01
CA ASN A 229 25.12 -81.47 11.77
C ASN A 229 25.73 -82.08 13.03
N GLU A 230 26.04 -83.38 12.99
CA GLU A 230 27.42 -83.88 12.90
C GLU A 230 27.44 -85.39 13.13
N THR A 231 28.27 -86.07 12.34
CA THR A 231 28.56 -87.51 12.47
C THR A 231 29.88 -87.64 13.19
N GLU A 232 29.94 -88.36 14.31
CA GLU A 232 30.85 -89.49 14.57
C GLU A 232 30.83 -89.94 16.04
N GLU A 233 31.31 -91.16 16.23
CA GLU A 233 30.96 -92.20 17.18
C GLU A 233 31.56 -92.12 18.62
N ILE A 234 30.75 -92.63 19.57
CA ILE A 234 31.07 -93.57 20.68
C ILE A 234 32.17 -93.18 21.69
N THR A 235 31.80 -92.93 22.97
CA THR A 235 31.97 -93.87 24.12
C THR A 235 31.63 -93.23 25.46
N SER A 236 31.11 -94.09 26.32
CA SER A 236 30.78 -93.99 27.75
C SER A 236 31.84 -93.37 28.66
N GLU A 237 31.41 -92.69 29.73
CA GLU A 237 31.63 -93.15 31.12
C GLU A 237 30.84 -92.32 32.15
N GLU A 238 30.50 -93.02 33.23
CA GLU A 238 29.74 -92.64 34.41
C GLU A 238 30.50 -91.70 35.38
N GLU A 239 29.69 -90.95 36.14
CA GLU A 239 29.83 -90.61 37.57
C GLU A 239 30.96 -89.71 38.15
N GLY A 240 30.51 -88.78 39.03
CA GLY A 240 31.26 -88.10 40.11
C GLY A 240 31.37 -86.58 39.94
N GLU A 241 30.99 -85.67 40.85
CA GLU A 241 30.70 -85.71 42.28
C GLU A 241 29.77 -84.54 42.70
N TYR A 242 29.13 -84.73 43.86
CA TYR A 242 28.29 -83.86 44.72
C TYR A 242 26.77 -84.01 44.62
#